data_AF-A0A094JJ13-F1
#
_entry.id   AF-A0A094JJ13-F1
#
_cell.length_a   1.000
_cell.length_b   1.000
_cell.length_c   1.000
_cell.angle_alpha   90.00
_cell.angle_beta   90.00
_cell.angle_gamma   90.00
#
_symmetry.space_group_name_H-M   'P 1'
#
loop_
_entity.id
_entity.type
_entity.pdbx_description
1 polymer ?
#
loop_
_entity_poly.entity_id
_entity_poly.type
_entity_poly.pdbx_seq_one_letter_code
_entity_poly.pdbx_strand_id
1 'polypeptide(L)' 'MRNKQAKVIDLPGVYSLHPLSRDERVVTQFLLTESFDEMLNIVDASQLERNLLLTVQLWNSVNR' A
#
# COMPACT_ATOMS: atom_id res chain seq x y z
N MET A 1 -1.79 27.30 9.55
CA MET A 1 -1.21 25.95 9.65
C MET A 1 0.06 25.95 8.81
N ARG A 2 1.23 26.08 9.46
CA ARG A 2 2.53 26.36 8.81
C ARG A 2 3.11 25.10 8.16
N ASN A 3 3.73 25.26 6.98
CA ASN A 3 4.56 24.31 6.22
C ASN A 3 4.96 23.01 6.95
N LYS A 4 4.14 21.96 6.84
CA LYS A 4 4.59 20.59 7.11
C LYS A 4 5.18 20.02 5.83
N GLN A 5 6.44 19.63 5.87
CA GLN A 5 7.06 18.86 4.78
C GLN A 5 6.77 17.38 5.05
N ALA A 6 6.30 16.67 4.03
CA ALA A 6 6.08 15.23 4.07
C ALA A 6 6.90 14.58 2.96
N LYS A 7 7.52 13.43 3.25
CA LYS A 7 8.13 12.59 2.24
C LYS A 7 7.07 11.63 1.72
N VAL A 8 6.75 11.73 0.43
CA VAL A 8 5.84 10.80 -0.24
C VAL A 8 6.70 9.77 -0.98
N ILE A 9 6.39 8.50 -0.79
CA ILE A 9 7.01 7.39 -1.51
C ILE A 9 5.91 6.76 -2.35
N ASP A 10 6.10 6.77 -3.67
CA ASP A 10 5.20 6.08 -4.59
C ASP A 10 5.59 4.61 -4.69
N LEU A 11 4.60 3.74 -4.58
CA LEU A 11 4.78 2.30 -4.64
C LEU A 11 4.17 1.77 -5.95
N PRO A 12 4.72 0.69 -6.54
CA PRO A 12 4.09 0.06 -7.69
C PRO A 12 2.63 -0.29 -7.44
N GLY A 13 1.78 -0.11 -8.47
CA GLY A 13 0.38 -0.52 -8.41
C GLY A 13 0.27 -2.04 -8.39
N VAL A 14 -0.32 -2.59 -7.33
CA VAL A 14 -0.47 -4.04 -7.14
C VAL A 14 -1.94 -4.40 -6.92
N TYR A 15 -2.30 -5.66 -7.16
CA TYR A 15 -3.63 -6.21 -6.83
C TYR A 15 -3.62 -7.12 -5.60
N SER A 16 -2.44 -7.55 -5.15
CA SER A 16 -2.28 -8.39 -3.96
C SER A 16 -0.93 -8.12 -3.27
N LEU A 17 -0.80 -8.55 -2.02
CA LEU A 17 0.47 -8.61 -1.30
C LEU A 17 1.16 -9.98 -1.45
N HIS A 18 0.63 -10.87 -2.30
CA HIS A 18 1.32 -12.11 -2.65
C HIS A 18 2.40 -11.80 -3.69
N PRO A 19 3.69 -12.08 -3.39
CA PRO A 19 4.83 -11.60 -4.18
C PRO A 19 5.07 -12.39 -5.50
N LEU A 20 4.02 -12.57 -6.30
CA LEU A 20 4.08 -13.32 -7.57
C LEU A 20 4.82 -12.51 -8.64
N SER A 21 4.52 -11.22 -8.75
CA SER A 21 5.20 -10.28 -9.64
C SER A 21 6.36 -9.54 -8.96
N ARG A 22 7.21 -8.89 -9.77
CA ARG A 22 8.29 -8.04 -9.27
C ARG A 22 7.74 -6.84 -8.50
N ASP A 23 6.65 -6.27 -8.97
CA ASP A 23 6.01 -5.11 -8.36
C ASP A 23 5.43 -5.47 -6.99
N GLU A 24 4.73 -6.60 -6.90
CA GLU A 24 4.25 -7.14 -5.62
C GLU A 24 5.41 -7.42 -4.66
N ARG A 25 6.54 -7.95 -5.15
CA ARG A 25 7.74 -8.13 -4.32
C ARG A 25 8.27 -6.82 -3.74
N VAL A 26 8.31 -5.75 -4.53
CA VAL A 26 8.78 -4.44 -4.07
C VAL A 26 7.86 -3.89 -2.99
N VAL A 27 6.54 -3.97 -3.19
CA VAL A 27 5.55 -3.50 -2.20
C VAL A 27 5.63 -4.30 -0.92
N THR A 28 5.61 -5.63 -0.99
CA THR A 28 5.70 -6.49 0.19
C THR A 28 7.01 -6.29 0.94
N GLN A 29 8.13 -6.13 0.24
CA GLN A 29 9.42 -5.83 0.86
C GLN A 29 9.40 -4.48 1.57
N PHE A 30 8.87 -3.43 0.93
CA PHE A 30 8.74 -2.09 1.51
C PHE A 30 7.96 -2.13 2.82
N LEU A 31 6.79 -2.78 2.82
CA LEU A 31 5.94 -2.90 4.02
C LEU A 31 6.61 -3.66 5.18
N LEU A 32 7.57 -4.53 4.89
CA LEU A 32 8.28 -5.33 5.89
C LEU A 32 9.53 -4.64 6.45
N THR A 33 10.19 -3.78 5.68
CA THR A 33 11.52 -3.25 6.06
C THR A 33 11.62 -1.75 6.17
N GLU A 34 10.72 -1.00 5.56
CA GLU A 34 10.73 0.45 5.63
C GLU A 34 9.76 0.95 6.71
N SER A 35 10.10 2.08 7.30
CA SER A 35 9.23 2.78 8.27
C SER A 35 8.47 3.89 7.56
N PHE A 36 7.19 4.04 7.90
CA PHE A 36 6.31 5.09 7.43
C PHE A 36 5.28 5.42 8.52
N ASP A 37 4.82 6.66 8.56
CA ASP A 37 3.83 7.10 9.55
C ASP A 37 2.40 6.77 9.12
N GLU A 38 2.11 6.92 7.82
CA GLU A 38 0.77 6.76 7.25
C GLU A 38 0.83 6.14 5.85
N MET A 39 -0.26 5.47 5.46
CA MET A 39 -0.44 4.89 4.14
C MET A 39 -1.69 5.47 3.47
N LEU A 40 -1.54 5.90 2.22
CA LEU A 40 -2.66 6.32 1.37
C LEU A 40 -2.94 5.23 0.33
N ASN A 41 -4.03 4.51 0.50
CA ASN A 41 -4.50 3.50 -0.44
C ASN A 41 -5.50 4.11 -1.44
N ILE A 42 -5.15 4.13 -2.73
CA ILE A 42 -5.99 4.67 -3.79
C ILE A 42 -6.89 3.55 -4.32
N VAL A 43 -8.20 3.77 -4.27
CA VAL A 43 -9.21 2.77 -4.67
C VAL A 43 -10.08 3.31 -5.80
N ASP A 44 -10.25 2.50 -6.85
CA ASP A 44 -11.21 2.77 -7.91
C ASP A 44 -12.65 2.40 -7.46
N ALA A 45 -13.50 3.44 -7.34
CA ALA A 45 -14.89 3.31 -6.92
C ALA A 45 -15.75 2.45 -7.87
N SER A 46 -15.39 2.37 -9.16
CA SER A 46 -16.10 1.53 -10.13
C SER A 46 -15.77 0.04 -9.99
N GLN A 47 -14.70 -0.30 -9.27
CA GLN A 47 -14.17 -1.66 -9.11
C GLN A 47 -13.93 -1.99 -7.62
N LEU A 48 -14.86 -1.55 -6.77
CA LEU A 48 -14.69 -1.55 -5.31
C LEU A 48 -14.41 -2.94 -4.73
N GLU A 49 -15.16 -3.97 -5.13
CA GLU A 49 -14.98 -5.34 -4.63
C GLU A 49 -13.53 -5.81 -4.79
N ARG A 50 -12.98 -5.69 -6.00
CA ARG A 50 -11.61 -6.11 -6.29
C ARG A 50 -10.57 -5.28 -5.53
N ASN A 51 -10.77 -3.96 -5.43
CA ASN A 51 -9.84 -3.06 -4.74
C ASN A 51 -9.88 -3.24 -3.21
N LEU A 52 -11.05 -3.59 -2.65
CA LEU A 52 -11.18 -3.84 -1.21
C LEU A 52 -10.48 -5.13 -0.77
N LEU A 53 -10.27 -6.11 -1.66
CA LEU A 53 -9.46 -7.29 -1.35
C LEU A 53 -8.02 -6.90 -0.98
N LEU A 54 -7.38 -6.02 -1.77
CA LEU A 54 -6.06 -5.49 -1.44
C LEU A 54 -6.11 -4.64 -0.16
N THR A 55 -7.16 -3.82 0.00
CA THR A 55 -7.33 -2.97 1.19
C THR A 55 -7.32 -3.79 2.49
N VAL A 56 -8.01 -4.93 2.51
CA VAL A 56 -8.02 -5.85 3.66
C VAL A 56 -6.64 -6.47 3.88
N GLN A 57 -5.91 -6.83 2.82
CA GLN A 57 -4.55 -7.35 2.94
C GLN A 57 -3.59 -6.30 3.52
N LEU A 58 -3.65 -5.06 3.05
CA LEU A 58 -2.87 -3.94 3.59
C LEU A 58 -3.18 -3.69 5.06
N TRP A 59 -4.46 -3.63 5.42
CA TRP A 59 -4.90 -3.48 6.82
C TRP A 59 -4.32 -4.58 7.72
N ASN A 60 -4.42 -5.84 7.29
CA ASN A 60 -3.89 -6.97 8.03
C ASN A 60 -2.37 -7.07 8.02
N SER A 61 -1.68 -6.39 7.11
CA SER A 61 -0.22 -6.37 7.04
C SER A 61 0.37 -5.32 7.97
N VAL A 62 -0.26 -4.15 8.09
CA VAL A 62 0.25 -3.01 8.87
C VAL A 62 -0.15 -3.09 10.35
N ASN A 63 -1.26 -3.78 10.67
CA ASN A 63 -1.74 -3.95 12.06
C ASN A 63 -1.24 -5.26 12.72
N ARG A 64 -0.12 -5.82 12.24
CA ARG A 64 0.58 -6.93 12.89
C ARG A 64 1.75 -6.39 13.70
#